data_AF-W0Q1K7-F1
#
_entry.id   AF-W0Q1K7-F1
#
_cell.length_a   1.000
_cell.length_b   1.000
_cell.length_c   1.000
_cell.angle_alpha   90.00
_cell.angle_beta   90.00
_cell.angle_gamma   90.00
#
_symmetry.space_group_name_H-M   'P 1'
#
loop_
_entity.id
_entity.type
_entity.pdbx_description
1 polymer ?
#
loop_
_entity_poly.entity_id
_entity_poly.type
_entity_poly.pdbx_seq_one_letter_code
_entity_poly.pdbx_strand_id
1 'polypeptide(L)'
;MDFNKILNQVLNTAKDAATNGLIKGNTTNDQIAKVGGGAAALGLISMLFGRKGGSGLAKLGSLAALGSLAYQAYQRYQEQNASESQLSQDNFEEVDANEASKVILQAMIAAAAADGAITEDEKAAIVAQVSQDPEVLSWISQEMNSPASVEEIARQVGNDQALATQVYLAARAVCTNLERKEIIFLANLANALGLPDALVEQLEKDAGF
;
A
#
# COMPACT_ATOMS: atom_id res chain seq x y z
N MET A 1 -6.73 -11.91 -15.41
CA MET A 1 -6.50 -11.56 -14.01
C MET A 1 -7.34 -10.35 -13.63
N ASP A 2 -8.00 -10.42 -12.48
CA ASP A 2 -8.79 -9.33 -11.89
C ASP A 2 -7.99 -8.73 -10.74
N PHE A 3 -7.19 -7.70 -11.04
CA PHE A 3 -6.34 -6.99 -10.11
C PHE A 3 -7.13 -6.23 -9.05
N ASN A 4 -8.35 -5.79 -9.37
CA ASN A 4 -9.23 -5.18 -8.38
C ASN A 4 -9.59 -6.18 -7.28
N LYS A 5 -9.93 -7.41 -7.65
CA LYS A 5 -10.16 -8.49 -6.68
C LYS A 5 -8.90 -8.83 -5.89
N ILE A 6 -7.74 -8.91 -6.54
CA ILE A 6 -6.46 -9.23 -5.89
C ILE A 6 -6.09 -8.16 -4.87
N LEU A 7 -6.13 -6.89 -5.26
CA LEU A 7 -5.77 -5.78 -4.40
C LEU A 7 -6.74 -5.67 -3.21
N ASN A 8 -8.04 -5.83 -3.43
CA ASN A 8 -9.00 -5.89 -2.32
C ASN A 8 -8.73 -7.06 -1.37
N GLN A 9 -8.29 -8.22 -1.86
CA GLN A 9 -7.89 -9.33 -1.02
C GLN A 9 -6.64 -8.99 -0.21
N VAL A 10 -5.57 -8.47 -0.84
CA VAL A 10 -4.34 -8.07 -0.16
C VAL A 10 -4.64 -7.06 0.95
N LEU A 11 -5.42 -6.03 0.64
CA LEU A 11 -5.78 -4.97 1.58
C LEU A 11 -6.68 -5.47 2.73
N ASN A 12 -7.71 -6.26 2.44
CA ASN A 12 -8.56 -6.85 3.49
C ASN A 12 -7.75 -7.73 4.42
N THR A 13 -6.81 -8.50 3.88
CA THR A 13 -6.02 -9.41 4.70
C THR A 13 -4.92 -8.68 5.48
N ALA A 14 -4.39 -7.56 4.95
CA ALA A 14 -3.55 -6.63 5.70
C ALA A 14 -4.34 -5.92 6.82
N LYS A 15 -5.57 -5.49 6.54
CA LYS A 15 -6.51 -4.95 7.54
C LYS A 15 -6.81 -5.99 8.63
N ASP A 16 -7.08 -7.24 8.28
CA ASP A 16 -7.30 -8.31 9.26
C ASP A 16 -6.04 -8.57 10.08
N ALA A 17 -4.84 -8.56 9.50
CA ALA A 17 -3.60 -8.67 10.25
C ALA A 17 -3.37 -7.49 11.20
N ALA A 18 -3.68 -6.26 10.76
CA ALA A 18 -3.55 -5.04 11.56
C ALA A 18 -4.63 -4.91 12.65
N THR A 19 -5.85 -5.37 12.40
CA THR A 19 -6.99 -5.23 13.35
C THR A 19 -7.14 -6.47 14.24
N ASN A 20 -7.14 -7.68 13.68
CA ASN A 20 -7.26 -8.91 14.46
C ASN A 20 -5.93 -9.32 15.13
N GLY A 21 -4.78 -8.85 14.63
CA GLY A 21 -3.49 -8.97 15.32
C GLY A 21 -3.38 -8.06 16.57
N LEU A 22 -4.19 -7.00 16.64
CA LEU A 22 -4.26 -6.09 17.79
C LEU A 22 -5.39 -6.43 18.79
N ILE A 23 -6.38 -7.25 18.40
CA ILE A 23 -7.53 -7.58 19.27
C ILE A 23 -7.30 -8.84 20.12
N LYS A 24 -6.29 -9.68 19.87
CA LYS A 24 -5.96 -10.80 20.78
C LYS A 24 -5.03 -10.40 21.92
N GLY A 25 -5.31 -9.25 22.52
CA GLY A 25 -4.55 -8.65 23.62
C GLY A 25 -5.45 -8.27 24.80
N ASN A 26 -6.29 -9.18 25.31
CA ASN A 26 -6.57 -9.20 26.76
C ASN A 26 -7.18 -10.52 27.27
N THR A 27 -6.53 -11.06 28.30
CA THR A 27 -7.07 -11.94 29.36
C THR A 27 -7.66 -13.30 28.98
N THR A 28 -6.86 -14.36 29.09
CA THR A 28 -6.93 -15.33 30.19
C THR A 28 -5.64 -16.15 30.19
N ASN A 29 -4.88 -16.11 31.29
CA ASN A 29 -3.84 -17.09 31.62
C ASN A 29 -4.41 -18.49 31.39
N ASP A 30 -3.88 -19.27 30.43
CA ASP A 30 -3.59 -20.72 30.58
C ASP A 30 -3.33 -21.49 29.26
N GLN A 31 -2.87 -20.86 28.16
CA GLN A 31 -2.54 -21.64 26.94
C GLN A 31 -1.25 -21.21 26.22
N ILE A 32 -0.24 -20.78 26.98
CA ILE A 32 1.15 -20.72 26.50
C ILE A 32 1.83 -22.07 26.79
N ALA A 33 1.34 -23.14 26.16
CA ALA A 33 2.01 -24.43 26.18
C ALA A 33 1.41 -25.33 25.10
N LYS A 34 1.85 -25.14 23.85
CA LYS A 34 2.11 -26.20 22.85
C LYS A 34 2.41 -25.54 21.50
N VAL A 35 3.68 -25.20 21.35
CA VAL A 35 4.36 -25.33 20.07
C VAL A 35 4.26 -26.80 19.67
N GLY A 36 3.41 -27.12 18.69
CA GLY A 36 3.19 -28.48 18.23
C GLY A 36 1.96 -28.61 17.34
N GLY A 37 2.18 -28.60 16.02
CA GLY A 37 1.21 -29.06 15.02
C GLY A 37 0.24 -27.99 14.49
N GLY A 38 0.59 -27.42 13.32
CA GLY A 38 -0.40 -26.96 12.34
C GLY A 38 -1.21 -25.70 12.67
N ALA A 39 -0.56 -24.55 12.89
CA ALA A 39 -1.12 -23.20 12.64
C ALA A 39 -0.06 -22.15 13.03
N ALA A 40 0.98 -22.01 12.22
CA ALA A 40 1.98 -20.96 12.40
C ALA A 40 2.07 -20.13 11.10
N ALA A 41 1.03 -19.34 10.83
CA ALA A 41 1.02 -18.39 9.72
C ALA A 41 0.52 -16.98 10.13
N LEU A 42 0.21 -16.75 11.42
CA LEU A 42 -0.51 -15.55 11.84
C LEU A 42 0.30 -14.57 12.71
N GLY A 43 1.64 -14.63 12.68
CA GLY A 43 2.47 -13.86 13.62
C GLY A 43 3.64 -13.07 13.06
N LEU A 44 4.06 -13.27 11.81
CA LEU A 44 5.31 -12.69 11.31
C LEU A 44 5.12 -11.33 10.62
N ILE A 45 4.00 -11.09 9.94
CA ILE A 45 3.70 -9.76 9.38
C ILE A 45 3.54 -8.74 10.52
N SER A 46 2.93 -9.10 11.66
CA SER A 46 2.91 -8.24 12.85
C SER A 46 4.27 -8.08 13.54
N MET A 47 5.28 -8.92 13.29
CA MET A 47 6.64 -8.69 13.80
C MET A 47 7.48 -7.84 12.85
N LEU A 48 7.27 -7.95 11.54
CA LEU A 48 7.91 -7.12 10.53
C LEU A 48 7.27 -5.72 10.46
N PHE A 49 5.94 -5.62 10.56
CA PHE A 49 5.17 -4.36 10.53
C PHE A 49 4.78 -3.82 11.92
N GLY A 50 4.97 -4.58 13.01
CA GLY A 50 4.42 -4.24 14.34
C GLY A 50 5.43 -4.02 15.46
N ARG A 51 6.71 -3.77 15.17
CA ARG A 51 7.60 -3.11 16.14
C ARG A 51 7.67 -1.61 15.82
N LYS A 52 6.72 -0.84 16.39
CA LYS A 52 6.53 0.63 16.29
C LYS A 52 5.78 1.16 15.04
N GLY A 53 4.67 0.53 14.66
CA GLY A 53 3.78 1.09 13.64
C GLY A 53 2.99 2.29 14.14
N GLY A 54 3.22 3.47 13.56
CA GLY A 54 2.39 4.66 13.76
C GLY A 54 0.95 4.47 13.27
N SER A 55 0.07 5.38 13.66
CA SER A 55 -1.38 5.37 13.39
C SER A 55 -1.79 5.27 11.90
N GLY A 56 -0.88 5.45 10.94
CA GLY A 56 -1.19 5.52 9.51
C GLY A 56 -1.74 4.21 8.92
N LEU A 57 -1.23 3.05 9.36
CA LEU A 57 -1.62 1.76 8.75
C LEU A 57 -3.04 1.30 9.08
N ALA A 58 -3.63 1.75 10.19
CA ALA A 58 -4.99 1.37 10.56
C ALA A 58 -6.06 2.03 9.68
N LYS A 59 -5.74 3.17 9.03
CA LYS A 59 -6.68 3.93 8.19
C LYS A 59 -6.65 3.52 6.71
N LEU A 60 -5.57 2.88 6.27
CA LEU A 60 -5.28 2.61 4.86
C LEU A 60 -5.57 1.13 4.48
N GLY A 61 -6.68 0.59 5.00
CA GLY A 61 -6.99 -0.84 4.89
C GLY A 61 -7.82 -1.26 3.67
N SER A 62 -8.18 -0.35 2.75
CA SER A 62 -8.95 -0.66 1.53
C SER A 62 -8.76 0.39 0.43
N LEU A 63 -8.97 0.01 -0.84
CA LEU A 63 -8.89 0.91 -2.00
C LEU A 63 -9.84 2.10 -1.89
N ALA A 64 -11.07 1.86 -1.44
CA ALA A 64 -12.04 2.92 -1.21
C ALA A 64 -11.58 3.91 -0.13
N ALA A 65 -10.84 3.44 0.88
CA ALA A 65 -10.24 4.32 1.89
C ALA A 65 -9.06 5.12 1.29
N LEU A 66 -8.23 4.50 0.44
CA LEU A 66 -7.16 5.20 -0.28
C LEU A 66 -7.72 6.28 -1.21
N GLY A 67 -8.73 5.97 -2.02
CA GLY A 67 -9.37 6.92 -2.93
C GLY A 67 -10.01 8.10 -2.19
N SER A 68 -10.72 7.84 -1.10
CA SER A 68 -11.35 8.90 -0.30
C SER A 68 -10.34 9.76 0.46
N LEU A 69 -9.23 9.19 0.97
CA LEU A 69 -8.15 9.97 1.59
C LEU A 69 -7.39 10.79 0.55
N ALA A 70 -7.09 10.20 -0.62
CA ALA A 70 -6.48 10.89 -1.74
C ALA A 70 -7.33 12.08 -2.18
N TYR A 71 -8.65 11.88 -2.31
CA TYR A 71 -9.60 12.94 -2.64
C TYR A 71 -9.64 14.04 -1.58
N GLN A 72 -9.72 13.68 -0.29
CA GLN A 72 -9.74 14.66 0.80
C GLN A 72 -8.47 15.51 0.86
N ALA A 73 -7.30 14.89 0.69
CA ALA A 73 -6.03 15.58 0.66
C ALA A 73 -5.91 16.50 -0.56
N TYR A 74 -6.33 16.01 -1.74
CA TYR A 74 -6.35 16.81 -2.96
C TYR A 74 -7.29 18.00 -2.85
N GLN A 75 -8.47 17.83 -2.26
CA GLN A 75 -9.42 18.91 -2.03
C GLN A 75 -8.85 19.98 -1.09
N ARG A 76 -8.23 19.58 0.02
CA ARG A 76 -7.58 20.52 0.96
C ARG A 76 -6.40 21.25 0.33
N TYR A 77 -5.62 20.56 -0.49
CA TYR A 77 -4.54 21.15 -1.26
C TYR A 77 -5.07 22.21 -2.23
N GLN A 78 -6.17 21.95 -2.93
CA GLN A 78 -6.82 22.95 -3.79
C GLN A 78 -7.38 24.15 -3.01
N GLU A 79 -8.00 23.93 -1.85
CA GLU A 79 -8.50 25.03 -1.00
C GLU A 79 -7.38 25.98 -0.58
N GLN A 80 -6.16 25.45 -0.40
CA GLN A 80 -4.96 26.23 -0.07
C GLN A 80 -4.27 26.81 -1.32
N ASN A 81 -4.40 26.16 -2.48
CA ASN A 81 -3.77 26.53 -3.74
C ASN A 81 -4.84 26.82 -4.80
N ALA A 82 -5.38 28.04 -4.77
CA ALA A 82 -6.52 28.51 -5.56
C ALA A 82 -6.33 28.59 -7.09
N SER A 83 -5.49 27.75 -7.69
CA SER A 83 -5.13 27.83 -9.12
C SER A 83 -5.00 26.47 -9.82
N GLU A 84 -5.32 25.35 -9.17
CA GLU A 84 -5.32 24.03 -9.81
C GLU A 84 -6.72 23.53 -10.20
N SER A 85 -6.75 22.68 -11.23
CA SER A 85 -7.95 22.10 -11.83
C SER A 85 -8.77 21.29 -10.81
N GLN A 86 -10.07 21.56 -10.74
CA GLN A 86 -11.00 20.84 -9.87
C GLN A 86 -11.24 19.42 -10.37
N LEU A 87 -10.56 18.44 -9.76
CA LEU A 87 -10.95 17.03 -9.84
C LEU A 87 -12.14 16.80 -8.89
N SER A 88 -13.17 16.15 -9.42
CA SER A 88 -14.37 15.77 -8.68
C SER A 88 -14.16 14.41 -8.02
N GLN A 89 -14.97 14.06 -7.02
CA GLN A 89 -14.92 12.73 -6.39
C GLN A 89 -15.11 11.61 -7.43
N ASP A 90 -15.93 11.85 -8.45
CA ASP A 90 -16.13 10.92 -9.58
C ASP A 90 -14.82 10.58 -10.30
N ASN A 91 -13.86 11.52 -10.40
CA ASN A 91 -12.55 11.23 -11.01
C ASN A 91 -11.71 10.22 -10.19
N PHE A 92 -11.99 10.09 -8.90
CA PHE A 92 -11.32 9.12 -8.02
C PHE A 92 -12.08 7.78 -7.96
N GLU A 93 -13.35 7.75 -8.36
CA GLU A 93 -14.20 6.55 -8.40
C GLU A 93 -14.30 5.91 -9.80
N GLU A 94 -14.17 6.68 -10.89
CA GLU A 94 -14.24 6.23 -12.29
C GLU A 94 -12.93 5.68 -12.85
N VAL A 95 -11.86 5.63 -12.05
CA VAL A 95 -10.60 5.02 -12.50
C VAL A 95 -10.87 3.55 -12.84
N ASP A 96 -10.37 3.06 -13.98
CA ASP A 96 -10.49 1.63 -14.33
C ASP A 96 -9.92 0.82 -13.17
N ALA A 97 -10.81 0.24 -12.37
CA ALA A 97 -10.45 -0.33 -11.09
C ALA A 97 -9.46 -1.48 -11.25
N ASN A 98 -9.42 -2.14 -12.41
CA ASN A 98 -8.49 -3.21 -12.68
C ASN A 98 -7.08 -2.69 -13.00
N GLU A 99 -6.96 -1.75 -13.93
CA GLU A 99 -5.65 -1.17 -14.29
C GLU A 99 -5.08 -0.31 -13.15
N ALA A 100 -5.92 0.46 -12.48
CA ALA A 100 -5.56 1.20 -11.27
C ALA A 100 -5.02 0.26 -10.18
N SER A 101 -5.72 -0.85 -9.94
CA SER A 101 -5.28 -1.81 -8.92
C SER A 101 -3.97 -2.48 -9.27
N LYS A 102 -3.74 -2.76 -10.55
CA LYS A 102 -2.48 -3.32 -11.02
C LYS A 102 -1.32 -2.36 -10.75
N VAL A 103 -1.42 -1.09 -11.17
CA VAL A 103 -0.33 -0.12 -10.99
C VAL A 103 -0.09 0.21 -9.51
N ILE A 104 -1.15 0.23 -8.69
CA ILE A 104 -1.04 0.38 -7.24
C ILE A 104 -0.27 -0.79 -6.63
N LEU A 105 -0.58 -2.04 -7.00
CA LEU A 105 0.16 -3.21 -6.54
C LEU A 105 1.64 -3.17 -6.96
N GLN A 106 1.93 -2.77 -8.20
CA GLN A 106 3.30 -2.62 -8.69
C GLN A 106 4.07 -1.56 -7.89
N ALA A 107 3.44 -0.43 -7.58
CA ALA A 107 4.05 0.61 -6.77
C ALA A 107 4.30 0.17 -5.32
N MET A 108 3.38 -0.59 -4.72
CA MET A 108 3.57 -1.19 -3.40
C MET A 108 4.75 -2.18 -3.38
N ILE A 109 4.87 -3.03 -4.40
CA ILE A 109 5.98 -4.00 -4.52
C ILE A 109 7.31 -3.28 -4.77
N ALA A 110 7.33 -2.27 -5.65
CA ALA A 110 8.51 -1.46 -5.92
C ALA A 110 8.97 -0.68 -4.68
N ALA A 111 8.03 -0.16 -3.89
CA ALA A 111 8.31 0.49 -2.61
C ALA A 111 8.92 -0.48 -1.60
N ALA A 112 8.34 -1.67 -1.45
CA ALA A 112 8.89 -2.72 -0.59
C ALA A 112 10.31 -3.12 -1.03
N ALA A 113 10.56 -3.19 -2.34
CA ALA A 113 11.86 -3.52 -2.90
C ALA A 113 12.91 -2.38 -2.78
N ALA A 114 12.50 -1.15 -2.45
CA ALA A 114 13.42 -0.02 -2.33
C ALA A 114 14.29 -0.08 -1.05
N ASP A 115 13.77 -0.65 0.03
CA ASP A 115 14.52 -0.91 1.27
C ASP A 115 15.64 -1.95 1.02
N GLY A 116 15.30 -3.00 0.27
CA GLY A 116 16.21 -4.03 -0.18
C GLY A 116 15.52 -5.10 -1.02
N ALA A 117 16.21 -6.21 -1.30
CA ALA A 117 15.54 -7.35 -1.94
C ALA A 117 14.46 -7.87 -1.00
N ILE A 118 13.24 -8.03 -1.53
CA ILE A 118 12.15 -8.72 -0.84
C ILE A 118 12.69 -10.12 -0.49
N THR A 119 12.78 -10.39 0.81
CA THR A 119 13.29 -11.66 1.32
C THR A 119 12.33 -12.79 0.97
N GLU A 120 12.83 -14.03 0.90
CA GLU A 120 11.95 -15.18 0.67
C GLU A 120 10.91 -15.35 1.79
N ASP A 121 11.21 -14.90 3.02
CA ASP A 121 10.25 -14.88 4.12
C ASP A 121 9.14 -13.84 3.91
N GLU A 122 9.46 -12.65 3.41
CA GLU A 122 8.47 -11.62 3.05
C GLU A 122 7.60 -12.07 1.88
N LYS A 123 8.22 -12.68 0.88
CA LYS A 123 7.53 -13.28 -0.26
C LYS A 123 6.59 -14.40 0.17
N ALA A 124 7.04 -15.32 1.03
CA ALA A 124 6.19 -16.38 1.58
C ALA A 124 5.04 -15.79 2.41
N ALA A 125 5.28 -14.71 3.15
CA ALA A 125 4.25 -14.04 3.93
C ALA A 125 3.19 -13.37 3.04
N ILE A 126 3.59 -12.68 1.96
CA ILE A 126 2.66 -12.09 0.98
C ILE A 126 1.86 -13.21 0.31
N VAL A 127 2.53 -14.23 -0.22
CA VAL A 127 1.91 -15.36 -0.93
C VAL A 127 0.92 -16.13 -0.05
N ALA A 128 1.23 -16.34 1.23
CA ALA A 128 0.33 -17.00 2.18
C ALA A 128 -0.95 -16.20 2.47
N GLN A 129 -0.90 -14.88 2.22
CA GLN A 129 -1.94 -13.92 2.55
C GLN A 129 -2.77 -13.51 1.33
N VAL A 130 -2.26 -13.71 0.12
CA VAL A 130 -2.96 -13.49 -1.15
C VAL A 130 -3.76 -14.74 -1.52
N SER A 131 -4.74 -14.60 -2.43
CA SER A 131 -5.49 -15.74 -2.96
C SER A 131 -4.57 -16.86 -3.45
N GLN A 132 -5.01 -18.11 -3.25
CA GLN A 132 -4.33 -19.30 -3.76
C GLN A 132 -4.45 -19.47 -5.29
N ASP A 133 -4.72 -18.39 -6.01
CA ASP A 133 -4.84 -18.40 -7.46
C ASP A 133 -3.44 -18.49 -8.09
N PRO A 134 -3.12 -19.57 -8.83
CA PRO A 134 -1.79 -19.79 -9.40
C PRO A 134 -1.34 -18.67 -10.34
N GLU A 135 -2.27 -18.03 -11.08
CA GLU A 135 -1.91 -16.93 -11.99
C GLU A 135 -1.45 -15.70 -11.21
N VAL A 136 -2.14 -15.40 -10.12
CA VAL A 136 -1.84 -14.27 -9.23
C VAL A 136 -0.50 -14.47 -8.54
N LEU A 137 -0.27 -15.67 -8.00
CA LEU A 137 1.00 -16.00 -7.36
C LEU A 137 2.17 -15.92 -8.33
N SER A 138 1.98 -16.36 -9.58
CA SER A 138 3.00 -16.24 -10.63
C SER A 138 3.31 -14.78 -10.96
N TRP A 139 2.28 -13.94 -11.08
CA TRP A 139 2.45 -12.51 -11.37
C TRP A 139 3.16 -11.78 -10.22
N ILE A 140 2.72 -11.97 -8.97
CA ILE A 140 3.36 -11.35 -7.80
C ILE A 140 4.81 -11.83 -7.70
N SER A 141 5.08 -13.13 -7.91
CA SER A 141 6.45 -13.67 -7.90
C SER A 141 7.34 -13.02 -8.96
N GLN A 142 6.81 -12.79 -10.16
CA GLN A 142 7.55 -12.10 -11.23
C GLN A 142 7.83 -10.64 -10.87
N GLU A 143 6.81 -9.94 -10.35
CA GLU A 143 6.91 -8.54 -9.94
C GLU A 143 7.88 -8.37 -8.75
N MET A 144 7.93 -9.31 -7.80
CA MET A 144 8.92 -9.27 -6.71
C MET A 144 10.35 -9.54 -7.17
N ASN A 145 10.53 -10.41 -8.18
CA ASN A 145 11.86 -10.71 -8.74
C ASN A 145 12.40 -9.57 -9.60
N SER A 146 11.51 -8.84 -10.28
CA SER A 146 11.84 -7.72 -11.15
C SER A 146 10.80 -6.60 -10.96
N PRO A 147 10.91 -5.81 -9.87
CA PRO A 147 9.95 -4.76 -9.57
C PRO A 147 9.88 -3.70 -10.68
N ALA A 148 8.68 -3.19 -10.94
CA ALA A 148 8.49 -2.06 -11.86
C ALA A 148 9.37 -0.87 -11.46
N SER A 149 9.96 -0.21 -12.46
CA SER A 149 10.68 1.04 -12.23
C SER A 149 9.70 2.19 -11.99
N VAL A 150 10.19 3.27 -11.39
CA VAL A 150 9.39 4.50 -11.16
C VAL A 150 8.83 5.04 -12.47
N GLU A 151 9.62 5.00 -13.55
CA GLU A 151 9.22 5.46 -14.88
C GLU A 151 8.15 4.56 -15.50
N GLU A 152 8.22 3.26 -15.27
CA GLU A 152 7.21 2.29 -15.72
C GLU A 152 5.87 2.53 -15.02
N ILE A 153 5.89 2.76 -13.71
CA ILE A 153 4.71 3.09 -12.91
C ILE A 153 4.12 4.43 -13.40
N ALA A 154 4.93 5.48 -13.50
CA ALA A 154 4.47 6.79 -13.95
C ALA A 154 3.88 6.75 -15.37
N ARG A 155 4.47 5.96 -16.28
CA ARG A 155 3.92 5.78 -17.62
C ARG A 155 2.55 5.11 -17.63
N GLN A 156 2.33 4.14 -16.74
CA GLN A 156 1.03 3.47 -16.60
C GLN A 156 -0.04 4.40 -15.99
N VAL A 157 0.34 5.25 -15.03
CA VAL A 157 -0.55 6.27 -14.46
C VAL A 157 -0.90 7.36 -15.49
N GLY A 158 0.07 7.76 -16.32
CA GLY A 158 -0.12 8.79 -17.33
C GLY A 158 -0.41 10.16 -16.70
N ASN A 159 -1.41 10.86 -17.24
CA ASN A 159 -1.81 12.20 -16.76
C ASN A 159 -2.96 12.16 -15.74
N ASP A 160 -3.28 10.97 -15.20
CA ASP A 160 -4.34 10.83 -14.21
C ASP A 160 -3.80 11.19 -12.82
N GLN A 161 -4.11 12.42 -12.40
CA GLN A 161 -3.68 12.94 -11.10
C GLN A 161 -4.41 12.26 -9.93
N ALA A 162 -5.64 11.78 -10.12
CA ALA A 162 -6.35 11.02 -9.09
C ALA A 162 -5.66 9.68 -8.84
N LEU A 163 -5.34 8.95 -9.90
CA LEU A 163 -4.58 7.71 -9.80
C LEU A 163 -3.15 7.95 -9.26
N ALA A 164 -2.47 9.01 -9.68
CA ALA A 164 -1.14 9.38 -9.18
C ALA A 164 -1.12 9.54 -7.65
N THR A 165 -2.09 10.25 -7.08
CA THR A 165 -2.19 10.43 -5.62
C THR A 165 -2.46 9.11 -4.89
N GLN A 166 -3.29 8.22 -5.45
CA GLN A 166 -3.56 6.89 -4.89
C GLN A 166 -2.31 6.00 -4.91
N VAL A 167 -1.57 5.99 -6.04
CA VAL A 167 -0.32 5.25 -6.21
C VAL A 167 0.73 5.70 -5.22
N TYR A 168 0.91 7.02 -5.05
CA TYR A 168 1.85 7.57 -4.07
C TYR A 168 1.49 7.15 -2.64
N LEU A 169 0.23 7.31 -2.23
CA LEU A 169 -0.22 6.93 -0.89
C LEU A 169 -0.03 5.44 -0.62
N ALA A 170 -0.33 4.58 -1.60
CA ALA A 170 -0.14 3.15 -1.46
C ALA A 170 1.34 2.77 -1.27
N ALA A 171 2.25 3.37 -2.07
CA ALA A 171 3.68 3.19 -1.91
C ALA A 171 4.17 3.70 -0.54
N ARG A 172 3.75 4.89 -0.13
CA ARG A 172 4.11 5.48 1.18
C ARG A 172 3.63 4.65 2.36
N ALA A 173 2.47 3.98 2.24
CA ALA A 173 1.93 3.10 3.26
C ALA A 173 2.78 1.84 3.48
N VAL A 174 3.45 1.36 2.43
CA VAL A 174 4.38 0.23 2.54
C VAL A 174 5.66 0.65 3.26
N CYS A 175 6.15 1.86 3.01
CA CYS A 175 7.37 2.41 3.63
C CYS A 175 7.14 2.85 5.09
N THR A 176 7.13 1.90 6.03
CA THR A 176 6.78 2.18 7.44
C THR A 176 7.88 2.89 8.22
N ASN A 177 9.14 2.46 8.08
CA ASN A 177 10.28 3.03 8.78
C ASN A 177 11.20 3.72 7.77
N LEU A 178 10.76 4.87 7.27
CA LEU A 178 11.40 5.63 6.18
C LEU A 178 12.93 5.62 6.26
N GLU A 179 13.53 4.69 5.53
CA GLU A 179 14.96 4.61 5.34
C GLU A 179 15.39 5.57 4.22
N ARG A 180 16.68 5.90 4.17
CA ARG A 180 17.20 6.83 3.15
C ARG A 180 16.83 6.39 1.73
N LYS A 181 16.84 5.08 1.45
CA LYS A 181 16.50 4.55 0.11
C LYS A 181 15.02 4.72 -0.21
N GLU A 182 14.14 4.48 0.76
CA GLU A 182 12.69 4.65 0.60
C GLU A 182 12.33 6.13 0.39
N ILE A 183 13.01 7.04 1.11
CA ILE A 183 12.85 8.50 0.90
C ILE A 183 13.24 8.87 -0.54
N ILE A 184 14.36 8.36 -1.04
CA ILE A 184 14.80 8.61 -2.43
C ILE A 184 13.78 8.01 -3.42
N PHE A 185 13.31 6.80 -3.17
CA PHE A 185 12.30 6.15 -4.01
C PHE A 185 11.00 6.97 -4.07
N LEU A 186 10.45 7.37 -2.93
CA LEU A 186 9.22 8.16 -2.85
C LEU A 186 9.38 9.54 -3.49
N ALA A 187 10.54 10.18 -3.30
CA ALA A 187 10.84 11.45 -3.97
C ALA A 187 10.88 11.29 -5.49
N ASN A 188 11.53 10.23 -6.00
CA ASN A 188 11.57 9.95 -7.44
C ASN A 188 10.16 9.62 -7.96
N LEU A 189 9.38 8.84 -7.20
CA LEU A 189 8.01 8.48 -7.55
C LEU A 189 7.11 9.71 -7.64
N ALA A 190 7.12 10.59 -6.63
CA ALA A 190 6.35 11.83 -6.64
C ALA A 190 6.69 12.71 -7.85
N ASN A 191 7.99 12.87 -8.15
CA ASN A 191 8.45 13.63 -9.31
C ASN A 191 7.98 13.02 -10.63
N ALA A 192 8.10 11.70 -10.79
CA ALA A 192 7.68 11.01 -12.01
C ALA A 192 6.16 11.03 -12.22
N LEU A 193 5.40 11.02 -11.12
CA LEU A 193 3.94 11.16 -11.12
C LEU A 193 3.47 12.61 -11.31
N GLY A 194 4.38 13.58 -11.34
CA GLY A 194 4.05 15.00 -11.47
C GLY A 194 3.31 15.58 -10.27
N LEU A 195 3.50 15.00 -9.07
CA LEU A 195 2.87 15.48 -7.84
C LEU A 195 3.66 16.66 -7.26
N PRO A 196 3.03 17.84 -7.04
CA PRO A 196 3.68 18.95 -6.36
C PRO A 196 4.08 18.60 -4.92
N ASP A 197 5.21 19.11 -4.45
CA ASP A 197 5.71 18.87 -3.08
C ASP A 197 4.66 19.20 -2.01
N ALA A 198 3.92 20.30 -2.19
CA ALA A 198 2.86 20.71 -1.28
C ALA A 198 1.65 19.75 -1.27
N LEU A 199 1.36 19.09 -2.40
CA LEU A 199 0.33 18.04 -2.45
C LEU A 199 0.82 16.77 -1.76
N VAL A 200 2.08 16.39 -1.96
CA VAL A 200 2.72 15.25 -1.26
C VAL A 200 2.67 15.45 0.25
N GLU A 201 3.06 16.62 0.74
CA GLU A 201 3.02 16.94 2.17
C GLU A 201 1.58 16.84 2.73
N GLN A 202 0.59 17.33 1.98
CA GLN A 202 -0.81 17.26 2.38
C GLN A 202 -1.34 15.81 2.41
N LEU A 203 -0.95 14.97 1.43
CA LEU A 203 -1.29 13.55 1.39
C LEU A 203 -0.74 12.81 2.62
N GLU A 204 0.53 13.03 2.96
CA GLU A 204 1.16 12.38 4.11
C GLU A 204 0.52 12.81 5.44
N LYS A 205 0.26 14.11 5.58
CA LYS A 205 -0.40 14.68 6.76
C LYS A 205 -1.79 14.09 7.00
N ASP A 206 -2.61 13.96 5.96
CA ASP A 206 -3.98 13.45 6.10
C ASP A 206 -4.01 11.93 6.31
N ALA A 207 -3.05 11.20 5.74
CA ALA A 207 -2.85 9.78 6.00
C ALA A 207 -2.28 9.51 7.42
N GLY A 208 -1.68 10.52 8.05
CA GLY A 208 -1.17 10.46 9.42
C GLY A 208 0.22 9.84 9.51
N PHE A 209 1.07 10.13 8.52
CA PHE A 209 2.47 9.74 8.47
C PHE A 209 3.40 10.78 9.09
#